data_AF-A0A2M7FQY6-F1
#
_entry.id   AF-A0A2M7FQY6-F1
#
_cell.length_a   1.000
_cell.length_b   1.000
_cell.length_c   1.000
_cell.angle_alpha   90.00
_cell.angle_beta   90.00
_cell.angle_gamma   90.00
#
_symmetry.space_group_name_H-M   'P 1'
#
loop_
_entity.id
_entity.type
_entity.pdbx_description
1 polymer ?
#
loop_
_entity_poly.entity_id
_entity_poly.type
_entity_poly.pdbx_seq_one_letter_code
_entity_poly.pdbx_strand_id
1 'polypeptide(L)'
;MELVRAVFDFILHIDVHLGAIIASYGVLTYGILFVIIFVETGLVFVPFLPGDSLLFAAGAFAALGSLNLWVVIPLMMLAAVLGDTVNYWIGHFFGHKLVQNPHVPINKEHIEETQRFFDKHGGKTIILARFVPIVRT
;
A
#
# COMPACT_ATOMS: atom_id res chain seq x y z
N MET A 1 9.33 -2.19 -24.83
CA MET A 1 8.07 -1.46 -25.06
C MET A 1 6.86 -2.37 -24.82
N GLU A 2 6.78 -3.55 -25.47
CA GLU A 2 5.72 -4.56 -25.26
C GLU A 2 5.63 -5.07 -23.81
N LEU A 3 6.76 -5.52 -23.22
CA LEU A 3 6.80 -6.05 -21.84
C LEU A 3 6.36 -5.01 -20.80
N VAL A 4 6.78 -3.76 -20.97
CA VAL A 4 6.44 -2.67 -20.03
C VAL A 4 4.94 -2.38 -20.08
N ARG A 5 4.35 -2.36 -21.27
CA ARG A 5 2.89 -2.19 -21.44
C ARG A 5 2.12 -3.37 -20.85
N ALA A 6 2.57 -4.59 -21.10
CA ALA A 6 1.95 -5.79 -20.54
C ALA A 6 2.00 -5.81 -19.00
N VAL A 7 3.12 -5.40 -18.41
CA VAL A 7 3.25 -5.27 -16.94
C VAL A 7 2.35 -4.16 -16.41
N PHE A 8 2.25 -3.03 -17.11
CA PHE A 8 1.41 -1.91 -16.70
C PHE A 8 -0.09 -2.26 -16.77
N ASP A 9 -0.53 -2.89 -17.86
CA ASP A 9 -1.91 -3.37 -18.02
C ASP A 9 -2.25 -4.44 -16.98
N PHE A 10 -1.33 -5.37 -16.73
CA PHE A 10 -1.48 -6.40 -15.70
C PHE A 10 -1.60 -5.81 -14.31
N ILE A 11 -0.79 -4.80 -13.96
CA ILE A 11 -0.85 -4.14 -12.66
C ILE A 11 -2.17 -3.37 -12.50
N LEU A 12 -2.63 -2.67 -13.54
CA LEU A 12 -3.85 -1.86 -13.47
C LEU A 12 -5.15 -2.66 -13.50
N HIS A 13 -5.15 -3.84 -14.13
CA HIS A 13 -6.34 -4.72 -14.24
C HIS A 13 -6.16 -6.04 -13.50
N ILE A 14 -5.36 -6.02 -12.44
CA ILE A 14 -5.00 -7.20 -11.68
C ILE A 14 -6.22 -7.86 -11.01
N ASP A 15 -7.28 -7.10 -10.75
CA ASP A 15 -8.58 -7.56 -10.28
C ASP A 15 -9.27 -8.49 -11.31
N VAL A 16 -9.16 -8.18 -12.60
CA VAL A 16 -9.68 -9.00 -13.71
C VAL A 16 -8.81 -10.24 -13.90
N HIS A 17 -7.49 -10.10 -13.76
CA HIS A 17 -6.55 -11.21 -13.86
C HIS A 17 -6.53 -12.11 -12.63
N LEU A 18 -7.08 -11.66 -11.50
CA LEU A 18 -7.07 -12.41 -10.24
C LEU A 18 -7.74 -13.78 -10.39
N GLY A 19 -8.82 -13.88 -11.17
CA GLY A 19 -9.48 -15.17 -11.45
C GLY A 19 -8.55 -16.16 -12.18
N ALA A 20 -7.78 -15.68 -13.15
CA ALA A 20 -6.79 -16.51 -13.86
C ALA A 20 -5.61 -16.89 -12.95
N ILE A 21 -5.20 -15.99 -12.05
CA ILE A 21 -4.16 -16.26 -11.06
C ILE A 21 -4.64 -17.36 -10.10
N ILE A 22 -5.85 -17.25 -9.56
CA ILE A 22 -6.43 -18.26 -8.66
C ILE A 22 -6.50 -19.63 -9.35
N ALA A 23 -6.98 -19.66 -10.59
CA ALA A 23 -7.10 -20.91 -11.36
C ALA A 23 -5.73 -21.55 -11.67
N SER A 24 -4.69 -20.75 -11.90
CA SER A 24 -3.36 -21.25 -12.31
C SER A 24 -2.42 -21.54 -11.14
N TYR A 25 -2.53 -20.76 -10.06
CA TYR A 25 -1.57 -20.73 -8.96
C TYR A 25 -2.13 -21.25 -7.63
N GLY A 26 -3.46 -21.37 -7.49
CA GLY A 26 -4.10 -21.95 -6.30
C GLY A 26 -3.62 -21.30 -5.01
N VAL A 27 -2.92 -22.07 -4.15
CA VAL A 27 -2.38 -21.61 -2.87
C VAL A 27 -1.35 -20.47 -3.02
N LEU A 28 -0.61 -20.40 -4.13
CA LEU A 28 0.35 -19.32 -4.35
C LEU A 28 -0.31 -17.95 -4.50
N THR A 29 -1.62 -17.91 -4.82
CA THR A 29 -2.41 -16.66 -4.88
C THR A 29 -2.33 -15.87 -3.58
N TYR A 30 -2.36 -16.55 -2.42
CA TYR A 30 -2.24 -15.87 -1.13
C TYR A 30 -0.93 -15.10 -0.99
N GLY A 31 0.18 -15.68 -1.45
CA GLY A 31 1.49 -15.03 -1.44
C GLY A 31 1.56 -13.85 -2.42
N ILE A 32 0.95 -13.99 -3.60
CA ILE A 32 0.86 -12.90 -4.59
C ILE A 32 0.07 -11.72 -4.02
N LEU A 33 -1.10 -11.98 -3.44
CA LEU A 33 -1.91 -10.96 -2.77
C LEU A 33 -1.13 -10.28 -1.64
N PHE A 34 -0.42 -11.06 -0.82
CA PHE A 34 0.39 -10.53 0.26
C PHE A 34 1.46 -9.56 -0.26
N VAL A 35 2.22 -9.96 -1.29
CA VAL A 35 3.29 -9.13 -1.85
C VAL A 35 2.74 -7.85 -2.45
N ILE A 36 1.61 -7.91 -3.16
CA ILE A 36 1.00 -6.72 -3.76
C ILE A 36 0.59 -5.71 -2.68
N ILE A 37 -0.20 -6.14 -1.70
CA ILE A 37 -0.68 -5.27 -0.62
C ILE A 37 0.49 -4.73 0.20
N PHE A 38 1.48 -5.58 0.50
CA PHE A 38 2.69 -5.18 1.20
C PHE A 38 3.49 -4.13 0.42
N VAL A 39 3.62 -4.28 -0.90
CA VAL A 39 4.38 -3.35 -1.75
C VAL A 39 3.67 -2.00 -1.85
N GLU A 40 2.35 -2.00 -2.04
CA GLU A 40 1.55 -0.78 -2.14
C GLU A 40 1.55 0.02 -0.84
N THR A 41 1.41 -0.65 0.31
CA THR A 41 1.41 0.00 1.62
C THR A 41 2.82 0.32 2.12
N GLY A 42 3.81 -0.51 1.76
CA GLY A 42 5.17 -0.42 2.30
C GLY A 42 6.13 0.46 1.50
N LEU A 43 5.89 0.68 0.21
CA LEU A 43 6.77 1.47 -0.64
C LEU A 43 6.15 2.83 -0.99
N VAL A 44 6.78 3.89 -0.48
CA VAL A 44 6.40 5.31 -0.69
C VAL A 44 6.16 5.69 -2.16
N PHE A 45 6.88 5.06 -3.10
CA PHE A 45 6.85 5.43 -4.52
C PHE A 45 5.90 4.58 -5.37
N VAL A 46 5.17 3.63 -4.78
CA VAL A 46 4.35 2.67 -5.52
C VAL A 46 2.85 2.73 -5.15
N PRO A 47 2.23 3.91 -5.00
CA PRO A 47 0.80 4.02 -4.64
C PRO A 47 -0.16 3.70 -5.81
N PHE A 48 0.36 3.26 -6.96
CA PHE A 48 -0.42 3.01 -8.16
C PHE A 48 -0.93 1.56 -8.27
N LEU A 49 -0.54 0.68 -7.35
CA LEU A 49 -1.09 -0.68 -7.31
C LEU A 49 -2.54 -0.61 -6.80
N PRO A 50 -3.49 -1.36 -7.40
CA PRO A 50 -4.91 -1.28 -7.04
C PRO A 50 -5.26 -2.25 -5.91
N GLY A 51 -4.69 -2.06 -4.72
CA GLY A 51 -4.89 -2.95 -3.56
C GLY A 51 -6.30 -2.97 -3.02
N ASP A 52 -6.94 -1.81 -2.95
CA ASP A 52 -8.35 -1.69 -2.54
C ASP A 52 -9.25 -2.57 -3.42
N SER A 53 -9.08 -2.50 -4.75
CA SER A 53 -9.82 -3.33 -5.71
C SER A 53 -9.45 -4.81 -5.59
N LEU A 54 -8.18 -5.13 -5.33
CA LEU A 54 -7.71 -6.50 -5.10
C LEU A 54 -8.30 -7.14 -3.85
N LEU A 55 -8.39 -6.39 -2.75
CA LEU A 55 -9.03 -6.84 -1.51
C LEU A 55 -10.51 -7.12 -1.76
N PHE A 56 -11.19 -6.25 -2.51
CA PHE A 56 -12.57 -6.47 -2.92
C PHE A 56 -12.73 -7.73 -3.76
N ALA A 57 -11.89 -7.90 -4.79
CA ALA A 57 -11.90 -9.08 -5.65
C ALA A 57 -11.58 -10.37 -4.87
N ALA A 58 -10.59 -10.35 -3.97
CA ALA A 58 -10.24 -11.47 -3.11
C ALA A 58 -11.41 -11.86 -2.19
N GLY A 59 -12.15 -10.88 -1.65
CA GLY A 59 -13.38 -11.12 -0.89
C GLY A 59 -14.48 -11.77 -1.74
N ALA A 60 -14.67 -11.31 -2.98
CA ALA A 60 -15.63 -11.91 -3.90
C ALA A 60 -15.28 -13.38 -4.24
N PHE A 61 -14.00 -13.65 -4.55
CA PHE A 61 -13.54 -15.02 -4.81
C PHE A 61 -13.58 -15.91 -3.56
N ALA A 62 -13.41 -15.35 -2.37
CA ALA A 62 -13.60 -16.09 -1.13
C ALA A 62 -15.07 -16.48 -0.92
N ALA A 63 -16.01 -15.60 -1.26
CA ALA A 63 -17.44 -15.91 -1.23
C ALA A 63 -17.84 -17.00 -2.25
N LEU A 64 -17.14 -17.07 -3.39
CA LEU A 64 -17.30 -18.12 -4.40
C LEU A 64 -16.62 -19.46 -4.01
N GLY A 65 -15.97 -19.54 -2.84
CA GLY A 65 -15.27 -20.74 -2.38
C GLY A 65 -13.91 -20.98 -3.04
N SER A 66 -13.43 -20.04 -3.86
CA SER A 66 -12.12 -20.15 -4.53
C SER A 66 -10.95 -19.74 -3.63
N LEU A 67 -11.22 -18.94 -2.59
CA LEU A 67 -10.28 -18.57 -1.54
C LEU A 67 -10.88 -18.83 -0.15
N ASN A 68 -10.04 -19.12 0.82
CA ASN A 68 -10.44 -19.30 2.21
C ASN A 68 -10.38 -17.95 2.93
N LEU A 69 -11.53 -17.40 3.26
CA LEU A 69 -11.66 -16.12 3.95
C LEU A 69 -10.88 -16.07 5.27
N TRP A 70 -10.84 -17.19 6.02
CA TRP A 70 -10.11 -17.30 7.28
C TRP A 70 -8.59 -17.20 7.11
N VAL A 71 -8.09 -17.42 5.90
CA VAL A 71 -6.67 -17.21 5.54
C VAL A 71 -6.46 -15.81 4.98
N VAL A 72 -7.34 -15.36 4.07
CA VAL A 72 -7.21 -14.03 3.45
C VAL A 72 -7.19 -12.92 4.49
N ILE A 73 -8.13 -12.90 5.44
CA ILE A 73 -8.25 -11.83 6.43
C ILE A 73 -6.95 -11.62 7.22
N PRO A 74 -6.44 -12.61 7.98
CA PRO A 74 -5.23 -12.42 8.78
C PRO A 74 -3.99 -12.17 7.91
N LEU A 75 -3.93 -12.75 6.70
CA LEU A 75 -2.80 -12.55 5.79
C LEU A 75 -2.75 -11.12 5.25
N MET A 76 -3.88 -10.55 4.85
CA MET A 76 -3.95 -9.18 4.35
C MET A 76 -3.69 -8.17 5.47
N MET A 77 -4.21 -8.43 6.69
CA MET A 77 -3.88 -7.62 7.86
C MET A 77 -2.37 -7.63 8.15
N LEU A 78 -1.74 -8.80 8.08
CA LEU A 78 -0.30 -8.94 8.28
C LEU A 78 0.48 -8.18 7.20
N ALA A 79 0.08 -8.29 5.93
CA ALA A 79 0.69 -7.57 4.82
C ALA A 79 0.65 -6.06 5.03
N ALA A 80 -0.53 -5.52 5.40
CA ALA A 80 -0.72 -4.10 5.64
C ALA A 80 0.08 -3.59 6.85
N VAL A 81 0.08 -4.33 7.98
CA VAL A 81 0.84 -3.93 9.17
C VAL A 81 2.35 -3.95 8.90
N LEU A 82 2.85 -4.97 8.20
CA LEU A 82 4.26 -5.05 7.84
C LEU A 82 4.64 -3.96 6.83
N GLY A 83 3.77 -3.68 5.86
CA GLY A 83 3.93 -2.59 4.91
C GLY A 83 4.03 -1.24 5.62
N ASP A 84 3.03 -0.88 6.43
CA ASP A 84 3.02 0.36 7.24
C ASP A 84 4.28 0.49 8.11
N THR A 85 4.74 -0.62 8.68
CA THR A 85 5.96 -0.65 9.51
C THR A 85 7.20 -0.34 8.67
N VAL A 86 7.33 -0.96 7.49
CA VAL A 86 8.45 -0.69 6.57
C VAL A 86 8.41 0.75 6.08
N ASN A 87 7.22 1.25 5.72
CA ASN A 87 7.01 2.63 5.30
C ASN A 87 7.46 3.61 6.39
N TYR A 88 7.08 3.37 7.65
CA TYR A 88 7.53 4.16 8.79
C TYR A 88 9.06 4.18 8.92
N TRP A 89 9.72 3.02 8.83
CA TRP A 89 11.17 2.95 8.95
C TRP A 89 11.87 3.64 7.78
N ILE A 90 11.35 3.55 6.56
CA ILE A 90 11.86 4.30 5.41
C ILE A 90 11.78 5.81 5.71
N GLY A 91 10.63 6.30 6.17
CA GLY A 91 10.48 7.71 6.57
C GLY A 91 11.42 8.11 7.71
N HIS A 92 11.59 7.26 8.72
CA HIS A 92 12.45 7.52 9.88
C HIS A 92 13.93 7.64 9.49
N PHE A 93 14.45 6.72 8.67
CA PHE A 93 15.87 6.71 8.30
C PHE A 93 16.20 7.67 7.16
N PHE A 94 15.33 7.80 6.16
CA PHE A 94 15.59 8.61 4.98
C PHE A 94 15.02 10.03 5.08
N GLY A 95 14.04 10.29 5.96
CA GLY A 95 13.37 11.58 6.08
C GLY A 95 14.33 12.73 6.33
N HIS A 96 15.24 12.60 7.30
CA HIS A 96 16.19 13.69 7.58
C HIS A 96 17.18 13.93 6.44
N LYS A 97 17.65 12.86 5.77
CA LYS A 97 18.52 12.98 4.59
C LYS A 97 17.81 13.64 3.41
N LEU A 98 16.53 13.36 3.22
CA LEU A 98 15.73 13.92 2.14
C LEU A 98 15.50 15.42 2.34
N VAL A 99 15.21 15.84 3.58
CA VAL A 99 15.00 17.25 3.96
C VAL A 99 16.29 18.08 3.87
N GLN A 100 17.44 17.48 4.14
CA GLN A 100 18.73 18.15 4.01
C GLN A 100 19.24 18.24 2.57
N ASN A 101 18.69 17.44 1.66
CA ASN A 101 19.16 17.38 0.28
C ASN A 101 18.65 18.59 -0.54
N PRO A 102 19.53 19.49 -1.01
CA PRO A 102 19.12 20.68 -1.77
C PRO A 102 18.50 20.37 -3.14
N HIS A 103 18.61 19.13 -3.63
CA HIS A 103 17.99 18.70 -4.88
C HIS A 103 16.53 18.27 -4.74
N VAL A 104 16.02 18.11 -3.52
CA VAL A 104 14.61 17.75 -3.29
C VAL A 104 13.85 19.03 -2.91
N PRO A 105 12.79 19.41 -3.64
CA PRO A 105 12.07 20.67 -3.42
C PRO A 105 11.14 20.55 -2.20
N ILE A 106 11.71 20.41 -0.99
CA ILE A 106 10.96 20.35 0.26
C ILE A 106 10.98 21.73 0.92
N ASN A 107 9.81 22.33 1.09
CA ASN A 107 9.69 23.61 1.80
C ASN A 107 9.86 23.37 3.31
N LYS A 108 10.92 23.91 3.91
CA LYS A 108 11.21 23.79 5.34
C LYS A 108 10.09 24.38 6.20
N GLU A 109 9.44 25.43 5.73
CA GLU A 109 8.32 26.07 6.44
C GLU A 109 7.14 25.11 6.62
N HIS A 110 6.79 24.32 5.59
CA HIS A 110 5.72 23.32 5.69
C HIS A 110 6.07 22.19 6.68
N ILE A 111 7.35 21.83 6.82
CA ILE A 111 7.78 20.84 7.83
C ILE A 111 7.57 21.41 9.23
N GLU A 112 7.97 22.66 9.47
CA GLU A 112 7.81 23.32 10.76
C GLU A 112 6.33 23.48 11.13
N GLU A 113 5.48 23.86 10.17
CA GLU A 113 4.03 23.91 10.35
C GLU A 113 3.45 22.54 10.68
N THR A 114 3.87 21.51 9.97
CA THR A 114 3.47 20.12 10.24
C THR A 114 3.87 19.71 11.65
N GLN A 115 5.10 20.00 12.08
CA GLN A 115 5.57 19.71 13.44
C GLN A 115 4.71 20.41 14.50
N ARG A 116 4.44 21.72 14.34
CA ARG A 116 3.57 22.47 15.26
C ARG A 116 2.15 21.90 15.31
N PHE A 117 1.63 21.42 14.18
CA PHE A 117 0.32 20.79 14.11
C PHE A 117 0.29 19.47 14.90
N PHE A 118 1.32 18.63 14.75
CA PHE A 118 1.48 17.39 15.50
C PHE A 118 1.71 17.63 16.99
N ASP A 119 2.49 18.63 17.38
CA ASP A 119 2.70 18.99 18.80
C ASP A 119 1.39 19.42 19.47
N LYS A 120 0.49 20.09 18.72
CA LYS A 120 -0.80 20.56 19.23
C LYS A 120 -1.88 19.48 19.31
N HIS A 121 -1.96 18.57 18.33
CA HIS A 121 -3.07 17.60 18.21
C HIS A 121 -2.66 16.14 18.50
N GLY A 122 -1.36 15.87 18.55
CA GLY A 122 -0.78 14.57 18.89
C GLY A 122 -1.24 13.44 17.98
N GLY A 123 -1.31 12.22 18.54
CA GLY A 123 -1.66 11.01 17.79
C GLY A 123 -3.06 11.00 17.16
N LYS A 124 -3.98 11.87 17.58
CA LYS A 124 -5.32 11.99 16.96
C LYS A 124 -5.22 12.43 15.50
N THR A 125 -4.21 13.20 15.15
CA THR A 125 -3.91 13.60 13.77
C THR A 125 -3.72 12.39 12.86
N ILE A 126 -3.02 11.35 13.32
CA ILE A 126 -2.74 10.15 12.52
C ILE A 126 -4.03 9.41 12.18
N ILE A 127 -4.95 9.33 13.15
CA ILE A 127 -6.25 8.67 12.94
C ILE A 127 -7.10 9.47 11.95
N LEU A 128 -7.13 10.79 12.09
CA LEU A 128 -7.91 11.66 11.20
C LEU A 128 -7.33 11.75 9.79
N ALA A 129 -6.00 11.72 9.64
CA ALA A 129 -5.30 11.75 8.36
C ALA A 129 -5.74 10.62 7.42
N ARG A 130 -6.07 9.44 7.96
CA ARG A 130 -6.59 8.30 7.18
C ARG A 130 -7.90 8.58 6.44
N PHE A 131 -8.68 9.56 6.89
CA PHE A 131 -9.93 9.95 6.25
C PHE A 131 -9.78 11.12 5.27
N VAL A 132 -8.60 11.75 5.22
CA VAL A 132 -8.33 12.88 4.34
C VAL A 132 -7.67 12.36 3.06
N PRO A 133 -8.29 12.55 1.87
CA PRO A 133 -7.68 12.20 0.59
C PRO A 133 -6.29 12.84 0.44
N ILE A 134 -5.37 12.17 -0.25
CA ILE A 134 -3.97 12.59 -0.46
C ILE A 134 -3.10 12.50 0.81
N VAL A 135 -3.63 12.84 1.98
CA VAL A 135 -2.90 12.79 3.27
C VAL A 135 -2.90 11.38 3.87
N ARG A 136 -3.84 10.53 3.45
CA ARG A 136 -3.97 9.15 3.93
C ARG A 136 -2.82 8.20 3.54
N THR A 137 -1.93 8.62 2.63
CA THR A 137 -0.83 7.82 2.03
C THR A 137 0.50 8.48 2.37
#